data_AF-A0A1Y4RC56-F1
#
_entry.id   AF-A0A1Y4RC56-F1
#
_cell.length_a   1.000
_cell.length_b   1.000
_cell.length_c   1.000
_cell.angle_alpha   90.00
_cell.angle_beta   90.00
_cell.angle_gamma   90.00
#
_symmetry.space_group_name_H-M   'P 1'
#
loop_
_entity.id
_entity.type
_entity.pdbx_description
1 polymer ?
#
loop_
_entity_poly.entity_id
_entity_poly.type
_entity_poly.pdbx_seq_one_letter_code
_entity_poly.pdbx_strand_id
1 'polypeptide(L)'
;MFDVLITSLTFILIIVIAYFLKKVKVLKKSDANILATIIMNVTLPCALLTSANGITLDMTILILIAVGILSNVIMILVGYGFAYKERPVIKGTYMINVSGYNIGNFVLPFVQSFFPGMGVVYLCSFDIGNALMGLGITYALADHVASGQSDFHLKDVLKKLFSSIPFDVYLLIFIMAIFQIEFPSYILSMATTIGAGNSFLAMMMIGLMLEIKVSHSEAYHVIKIIVLRIVGTLILSGIIFIVLPLPLLAKEILTMALCAPLSTVSAVFSQRIGYSGDMPATANSLSIIISIVCMITLLLIFI
;
A
#
# COMPACT_ATOMS: atom_id res chain seq x y z
N MET A 1 -18.08 13.31 -11.57
CA MET A 1 -18.71 11.97 -11.63
C MET A 1 -18.46 11.17 -12.91
N PHE A 2 -18.82 11.64 -14.12
CA PHE A 2 -18.66 10.84 -15.35
C PHE A 2 -17.19 10.54 -15.69
N ASP A 3 -16.30 11.52 -15.58
CA ASP A 3 -14.86 11.32 -15.80
C ASP A 3 -14.24 10.35 -14.78
N VAL A 4 -14.68 10.42 -13.51
CA VAL A 4 -14.27 9.48 -12.45
C VAL A 4 -14.63 8.05 -12.81
N LEU A 5 -15.85 7.83 -13.33
CA LEU A 5 -16.30 6.52 -13.79
C LEU A 5 -15.47 6.03 -14.98
N ILE A 6 -15.22 6.88 -15.98
CA ILE A 6 -14.41 6.49 -17.16
C ILE A 6 -12.98 6.13 -16.77
N THR A 7 -12.32 6.96 -15.95
CA THR A 7 -10.94 6.70 -15.52
C THR A 7 -10.86 5.46 -14.64
N SER A 8 -11.81 5.27 -13.72
CA SER A 8 -11.89 4.06 -12.90
C SER A 8 -12.14 2.79 -13.72
N LEU A 9 -13.05 2.87 -14.71
CA LEU A 9 -13.31 1.77 -15.65
C LEU A 9 -12.08 1.47 -16.50
N THR A 10 -11.31 2.49 -16.88
CA THR A 10 -10.05 2.33 -17.61
C THR A 10 -9.02 1.56 -16.77
N PHE A 11 -8.89 1.88 -15.48
CA PHE A 11 -8.03 1.11 -14.56
C PHE A 11 -8.49 -0.36 -14.44
N ILE A 12 -9.79 -0.61 -14.29
CA ILE A 12 -10.34 -1.97 -14.29
C ILE A 12 -10.02 -2.68 -15.61
N LEU A 13 -10.21 -2.00 -16.75
CA LEU A 13 -9.95 -2.57 -18.08
C LEU A 13 -8.48 -2.97 -18.22
N ILE A 14 -7.54 -2.14 -17.78
CA ILE A 14 -6.11 -2.45 -17.79
C ILE A 14 -5.81 -3.68 -16.91
N ILE A 15 -6.38 -3.76 -15.71
CA ILE A 15 -6.24 -4.92 -14.82
C ILE A 15 -6.76 -6.20 -15.51
N VAL A 16 -7.93 -6.13 -16.14
CA VAL A 16 -8.55 -7.25 -16.86
C VAL A 16 -7.69 -7.68 -18.05
N ILE A 17 -7.17 -6.73 -18.84
CA ILE A 17 -6.26 -7.01 -19.95
C ILE A 17 -5.01 -7.73 -19.45
N ALA A 18 -4.34 -7.23 -18.41
CA ALA A 18 -3.17 -7.88 -17.84
C ALA A 18 -3.46 -9.28 -17.32
N TYR A 19 -4.59 -9.46 -16.62
CA TYR A 19 -5.03 -10.78 -16.17
C TYR A 19 -5.27 -11.74 -17.34
N PHE A 20 -5.89 -11.27 -18.41
CA PHE A 20 -6.14 -12.06 -19.63
C PHE A 20 -4.83 -12.44 -20.33
N LEU A 21 -3.91 -11.48 -20.53
CA LEU A 21 -2.57 -11.74 -21.10
C LEU A 21 -1.80 -12.79 -20.30
N LYS A 22 -1.93 -12.77 -18.97
CA LYS A 22 -1.39 -13.82 -18.11
C LYS A 22 -2.07 -15.18 -18.33
N LYS A 23 -3.40 -15.20 -18.46
CA LYS A 23 -4.17 -16.43 -18.70
C LYS A 23 -3.84 -17.09 -20.03
N VAL A 24 -3.63 -16.32 -21.09
CA VAL A 24 -3.19 -16.83 -22.41
C VAL A 24 -1.68 -17.07 -22.49
N LYS A 25 -0.95 -16.96 -21.35
CA LYS A 25 0.50 -17.21 -21.21
C LYS A 25 1.40 -16.27 -22.03
N VAL A 26 0.89 -15.13 -22.48
CA VAL A 26 1.70 -14.06 -23.08
C VAL A 26 2.58 -13.41 -22.02
N LEU A 27 2.02 -13.19 -20.82
CA LEU A 27 2.73 -12.73 -19.63
C LEU A 27 2.65 -13.77 -18.52
N LYS A 28 3.50 -13.62 -17.51
CA LYS A 28 3.58 -14.48 -16.32
C LYS A 28 3.34 -13.66 -15.06
N LYS A 29 2.96 -14.35 -13.97
CA LYS A 29 2.89 -13.73 -12.64
C LYS A 29 4.23 -13.11 -12.21
N SER A 30 5.35 -13.75 -12.58
CA SER A 30 6.71 -13.24 -12.30
C SER A 30 6.98 -11.87 -12.93
N ASP A 31 6.32 -11.56 -14.05
CA ASP A 31 6.53 -10.30 -14.77
C ASP A 31 5.94 -9.12 -13.98
N ALA A 32 5.01 -9.38 -13.05
CA ALA A 32 4.56 -8.38 -12.08
C ALA A 32 5.74 -7.82 -11.27
N ASN A 33 6.74 -8.62 -10.94
CA ASN A 33 7.93 -8.15 -10.20
C ASN A 33 8.82 -7.25 -11.06
N ILE A 34 8.87 -7.50 -12.38
CA ILE A 34 9.59 -6.64 -13.33
C ILE A 34 8.88 -5.30 -13.40
N LEU A 35 7.54 -5.30 -13.56
CA LEU A 35 6.75 -4.07 -13.55
C LEU A 35 6.92 -3.31 -12.22
N ALA A 36 6.83 -3.98 -11.07
CA ALA A 36 7.08 -3.37 -9.76
C ALA A 36 8.46 -2.70 -9.70
N THR A 37 9.50 -3.34 -10.26
CA THR A 37 10.85 -2.79 -10.30
C THR A 37 10.90 -1.52 -11.16
N ILE A 38 10.27 -1.51 -12.34
CA ILE A 38 10.20 -0.31 -13.19
C ILE A 38 9.43 0.80 -12.48
N ILE A 39 8.29 0.47 -11.86
CA ILE A 39 7.46 1.42 -11.13
C ILE A 39 8.27 2.08 -10.03
N MET A 40 8.78 1.30 -9.10
CA MET A 40 9.44 1.80 -7.90
C MET A 40 10.75 2.54 -8.20
N ASN A 41 11.45 2.22 -9.29
CA ASN A 41 12.74 2.84 -9.58
C ASN A 41 12.69 3.94 -10.64
N VAL A 42 11.60 4.06 -11.41
CA VAL A 42 11.55 4.96 -12.57
C VAL A 42 10.27 5.79 -12.57
N THR A 43 9.10 5.17 -12.78
CA THR A 43 7.87 5.92 -13.04
C THR A 43 7.30 6.56 -11.78
N LEU A 44 7.38 5.86 -10.65
CA LEU A 44 6.90 6.38 -9.38
C LEU A 44 7.72 7.57 -8.90
N PRO A 45 9.07 7.52 -8.81
CA PRO A 45 9.90 8.68 -8.54
C PRO A 45 9.55 9.91 -9.38
N CYS A 46 9.38 9.74 -10.69
CA CYS A 46 9.03 10.83 -11.59
C CYS A 46 7.62 11.39 -11.33
N ALA A 47 6.65 10.50 -11.06
CA ALA A 47 5.29 10.88 -10.68
C ALA A 47 5.23 11.65 -9.36
N LEU A 48 6.03 11.25 -8.36
CA LEU A 48 6.13 11.94 -7.08
C LEU A 48 6.73 13.34 -7.25
N LEU A 49 7.83 13.43 -8.01
CA LEU A 49 8.53 14.69 -8.25
C LEU A 49 7.61 15.73 -8.90
N THR A 50 6.81 15.33 -9.89
CA THR A 50 5.89 16.25 -10.57
C THR A 50 4.66 16.59 -9.73
N SER A 51 4.19 15.65 -8.92
CA SER A 51 3.00 15.87 -8.07
C SER A 51 3.32 16.74 -6.86
N ALA A 52 4.56 16.75 -6.37
CA ALA A 52 4.88 17.38 -5.08
C ALA A 52 5.88 18.55 -5.14
N ASN A 53 6.25 19.01 -6.34
CA ASN A 53 7.07 20.20 -6.50
C ASN A 53 6.37 21.47 -5.97
N GLY A 54 7.10 22.28 -5.19
CA GLY A 54 6.60 23.55 -4.65
C GLY A 54 5.60 23.41 -3.49
N ILE A 55 5.45 22.22 -2.90
CA ILE A 55 4.55 22.00 -1.76
C ILE A 55 5.16 22.51 -0.46
N THR A 56 4.33 23.13 0.38
CA THR A 56 4.70 23.54 1.73
C THR A 56 4.47 22.42 2.73
N LEU A 57 5.35 22.36 3.73
CA LEU A 57 5.26 21.37 4.79
C LEU A 57 4.36 21.90 5.91
N ASP A 58 3.39 21.08 6.31
CA ASP A 58 2.52 21.34 7.45
C ASP A 58 2.57 20.17 8.44
N MET A 59 2.21 20.45 9.69
CA MET A 59 2.16 19.48 10.79
C MET A 59 1.27 18.27 10.46
N THR A 60 0.29 18.45 9.57
CA THR A 60 -0.50 17.37 8.96
C THR A 60 0.38 16.20 8.47
N ILE A 61 1.50 16.46 7.78
CA ILE A 61 2.40 15.42 7.25
C ILE A 61 2.95 14.53 8.36
N LEU A 62 3.40 15.13 9.48
CA LEU A 62 3.93 14.38 10.63
C LEU A 62 2.85 13.52 11.28
N ILE A 63 1.63 14.04 11.39
CA ILE A 63 0.48 13.29 11.91
C ILE A 63 0.19 12.08 11.02
N LEU A 64 0.25 12.24 9.69
CA LEU A 64 -0.03 11.15 8.75
C LEU A 64 1.02 10.02 8.83
N ILE A 65 2.30 10.36 9.00
CA ILE A 65 3.35 9.37 9.27
C ILE A 65 3.04 8.58 10.55
N ALA A 66 2.67 9.29 11.63
CA ALA A 66 2.32 8.65 12.90
C ALA A 66 1.08 7.74 12.76
N VAL A 67 0.05 8.17 12.02
CA VAL A 67 -1.14 7.35 11.71
C VAL A 67 -0.76 6.09 10.91
N GLY A 68 0.19 6.18 9.97
CA GLY A 68 0.72 5.03 9.23
C GLY A 68 1.36 3.97 10.14
N ILE A 69 2.11 4.40 11.16
CA ILE A 69 2.70 3.49 12.15
C ILE A 69 1.61 2.93 13.08
N LEU A 70 0.78 3.81 13.65
CA LEU A 70 -0.23 3.43 14.65
C LEU A 70 -1.30 2.49 14.08
N SER A 71 -1.77 2.73 12.85
CA SER A 71 -2.71 1.83 12.17
C SER A 71 -2.13 0.42 12.04
N ASN A 72 -0.87 0.30 11.64
CA ASN A 72 -0.16 -0.98 11.60
C ASN A 72 -0.05 -1.62 12.99
N VAL A 73 0.38 -0.89 14.02
CA VAL A 73 0.49 -1.42 15.39
C VAL A 73 -0.85 -1.93 15.90
N ILE A 74 -1.92 -1.14 15.73
CA ILE A 74 -3.28 -1.53 16.13
C ILE A 74 -3.68 -2.82 15.40
N MET A 75 -3.48 -2.88 14.09
CA MET A 75 -3.85 -4.06 13.29
C MET A 75 -3.01 -5.30 13.60
N ILE A 76 -1.74 -5.14 13.99
CA ILE A 76 -0.92 -6.23 14.53
C ILE A 76 -1.54 -6.78 15.82
N LEU A 77 -1.93 -5.91 16.75
CA LEU A 77 -2.55 -6.31 18.02
C LEU A 77 -3.92 -6.99 17.78
N VAL A 78 -4.72 -6.48 16.85
CA VAL A 78 -5.97 -7.11 16.41
C VAL A 78 -5.69 -8.50 15.84
N GLY A 79 -4.71 -8.63 14.93
CA GLY A 79 -4.31 -9.92 14.37
C GLY A 79 -3.90 -10.93 15.44
N TYR A 80 -3.07 -10.50 16.40
CA TYR A 80 -2.66 -11.31 17.54
C TYR A 80 -3.85 -11.75 18.41
N GLY A 81 -4.72 -10.80 18.80
CA GLY A 81 -5.85 -11.06 19.69
C GLY A 81 -6.89 -11.99 19.07
N PHE A 82 -7.22 -11.81 17.79
CA PHE A 82 -8.19 -12.68 17.10
C PHE A 82 -7.65 -14.06 16.77
N ALA A 83 -6.32 -14.25 16.80
CA ALA A 83 -5.66 -15.53 16.66
C ALA A 83 -5.20 -16.13 18.01
N TYR A 84 -5.59 -15.58 19.17
CA TYR A 84 -4.99 -15.98 20.46
C TYR A 84 -5.09 -17.50 20.78
N LYS A 85 -6.13 -18.19 20.30
CA LYS A 85 -6.31 -19.65 20.49
C LYS A 85 -5.54 -20.51 19.47
N GLU A 86 -4.97 -19.89 18.44
CA GLU A 86 -4.29 -20.58 17.36
C GLU A 86 -2.85 -20.95 17.73
N ARG A 87 -2.18 -21.72 16.86
CA ARG A 87 -0.76 -22.03 17.00
C ARG A 87 0.10 -20.76 16.81
N PRO A 88 1.29 -20.67 17.44
CA PRO A 88 2.20 -19.52 17.33
C PRO A 88 2.43 -19.02 15.89
N VAL A 89 2.73 -19.92 14.96
CA VAL A 89 2.95 -19.60 13.53
C VAL A 89 1.70 -18.96 12.91
N ILE A 90 0.50 -19.49 13.20
CA ILE A 90 -0.76 -18.93 12.69
C ILE A 90 -1.00 -17.54 13.30
N LYS A 91 -0.70 -17.31 14.58
CA LYS A 91 -0.77 -15.97 15.19
C LYS A 91 0.12 -14.97 14.47
N GLY A 92 1.38 -15.34 14.22
CA GLY A 92 2.32 -14.52 13.45
C GLY A 92 1.79 -14.22 12.05
N THR A 93 1.23 -15.22 11.35
CA THR A 93 0.58 -15.05 10.05
C THR A 93 -0.57 -14.06 10.10
N TYR A 94 -1.42 -14.10 11.14
CA TYR A 94 -2.50 -13.12 11.32
C TYR A 94 -1.96 -11.71 11.56
N MET A 95 -0.93 -11.54 12.39
CA MET A 95 -0.29 -10.25 12.63
C MET A 95 0.22 -9.64 11.31
N ILE A 96 0.86 -10.44 10.46
CA ILE A 96 1.42 -10.02 9.16
C ILE A 96 0.35 -9.71 8.12
N ASN A 97 -0.76 -10.46 8.09
CA ASN A 97 -1.77 -10.33 7.03
C ASN A 97 -2.87 -9.32 7.40
N VAL A 98 -3.14 -9.10 8.69
CA VAL A 98 -4.08 -8.07 9.13
C VAL A 98 -3.41 -6.68 9.16
N SER A 99 -2.08 -6.58 9.16
CA SER A 99 -1.34 -5.30 9.08
C SER A 99 -0.57 -5.13 7.76
N GLY A 100 -0.11 -3.91 7.49
CA GLY A 100 0.59 -3.54 6.26
C GLY A 100 -0.36 -3.22 5.12
N TYR A 101 -0.11 -2.12 4.43
CA TYR A 101 -0.95 -1.61 3.36
C TYR A 101 -0.15 -1.52 2.06
N ASN A 102 -0.72 -1.95 0.94
CA ASN A 102 -0.05 -1.88 -0.35
C ASN A 102 -0.24 -0.51 -1.03
N ILE A 103 0.36 0.54 -0.48
CA ILE A 103 0.04 1.91 -0.89
C ILE A 103 0.64 2.27 -2.25
N GLY A 104 1.98 2.29 -2.37
CA GLY A 104 2.66 2.78 -3.58
C GLY A 104 2.28 2.04 -4.87
N ASN A 105 2.02 0.73 -4.76
CA ASN A 105 1.69 -0.12 -5.89
C ASN A 105 0.19 -0.16 -6.25
N PHE A 106 -0.70 0.22 -5.32
CA PHE A 106 -2.14 0.09 -5.52
C PHE A 106 -2.89 1.42 -5.36
N VAL A 107 -2.82 2.05 -4.18
CA VAL A 107 -3.64 3.25 -3.89
C VAL A 107 -3.10 4.47 -4.62
N LEU A 108 -1.78 4.59 -4.72
CA LEU A 108 -1.13 5.78 -5.25
C LEU A 108 -1.53 6.13 -6.70
N PRO A 109 -1.62 5.19 -7.66
CA PRO A 109 -2.19 5.46 -8.98
C PRO A 109 -3.57 6.15 -8.96
N PHE A 110 -4.47 5.75 -8.05
CA PHE A 110 -5.79 6.38 -7.93
C PHE A 110 -5.65 7.80 -7.37
N VAL A 111 -4.90 7.97 -6.27
CA VAL A 111 -4.68 9.28 -5.66
C VAL A 111 -3.96 10.23 -6.61
N GLN A 112 -2.96 9.75 -7.36
CA GLN A 112 -2.24 10.55 -8.34
C GLN A 112 -3.17 11.05 -9.46
N SER A 113 -4.11 10.22 -9.91
CA SER A 113 -5.04 10.58 -10.99
C SER A 113 -6.19 11.48 -10.55
N PHE A 114 -6.65 11.39 -9.31
CA PHE A 114 -7.83 12.11 -8.83
C PHE A 114 -7.55 13.22 -7.81
N PHE A 115 -6.48 13.09 -7.04
CA PHE A 115 -6.05 14.02 -6.00
C PHE A 115 -4.55 14.33 -6.12
N PRO A 116 -4.09 14.90 -7.26
CA PRO A 116 -2.68 15.29 -7.44
C PRO A 116 -2.28 16.39 -6.44
N GLY A 117 -0.99 16.71 -6.35
CA GLY A 117 -0.54 17.71 -5.39
C GLY A 117 -0.47 17.17 -3.97
N MET A 118 -1.15 17.89 -3.06
CA MET A 118 -1.20 17.55 -1.63
C MET A 118 -1.77 16.15 -1.36
N GLY A 119 -2.68 15.64 -2.19
CA GLY A 119 -3.24 14.30 -1.98
C GLY A 119 -2.18 13.21 -2.09
N VAL A 120 -1.29 13.31 -3.07
CA VAL A 120 -0.13 12.42 -3.22
C VAL A 120 0.84 12.57 -2.04
N VAL A 121 1.12 13.79 -1.60
CA VAL A 121 1.99 14.02 -0.43
C VAL A 121 1.42 13.40 0.83
N TYR A 122 0.12 13.57 1.10
CA TYR A 122 -0.55 12.97 2.24
C TYR A 122 -0.49 11.44 2.18
N LEU A 123 -0.77 10.84 1.02
CA LEU A 123 -0.70 9.39 0.87
C LEU A 123 0.70 8.86 1.12
N CYS A 124 1.72 9.50 0.55
CA CYS A 124 3.12 9.11 0.74
C CYS A 124 3.58 9.34 2.20
N SER A 125 3.09 10.38 2.87
CA SER A 125 3.35 10.60 4.30
C SER A 125 2.87 9.42 5.14
N PHE A 126 1.63 8.95 4.89
CA PHE A 126 1.14 7.73 5.51
C PHE A 126 1.99 6.51 5.14
N ASP A 127 2.37 6.39 3.86
CA ASP A 127 3.14 5.25 3.39
C ASP A 127 4.54 5.16 4.00
N ILE A 128 5.17 6.28 4.37
CA ILE A 128 6.45 6.27 5.11
C ILE A 128 6.30 5.55 6.45
N GLY A 129 5.25 5.88 7.21
CA GLY A 129 4.95 5.21 8.47
C GLY A 129 4.61 3.72 8.27
N ASN A 130 3.83 3.42 7.24
CA ASN A 130 3.49 2.05 6.85
C ASN A 130 4.72 1.24 6.40
N ALA A 131 5.63 1.82 5.63
CA ALA A 131 6.84 1.18 5.13
C ALA A 131 7.81 0.88 6.27
N LEU A 132 7.96 1.76 7.25
CA LEU A 132 8.75 1.50 8.46
C LEU A 132 8.30 0.20 9.15
N MET A 133 6.98 0.01 9.25
CA MET A 133 6.39 -1.22 9.81
C MET A 133 6.62 -2.43 8.87
N GLY A 134 6.36 -2.24 7.57
CA GLY A 134 6.47 -3.28 6.54
C GLY A 134 7.89 -3.73 6.19
N LEU A 135 8.94 -2.96 6.52
CA LEU A 135 10.34 -3.29 6.18
C LEU A 135 11.03 -4.24 7.16
N GLY A 136 10.36 -4.60 8.26
CA GLY A 136 10.85 -5.63 9.17
C GLY A 136 10.25 -5.62 10.56
N ILE A 137 9.64 -4.52 11.03
CA ILE A 137 9.08 -4.45 12.39
C ILE A 137 7.93 -5.44 12.54
N THR A 138 6.95 -5.41 11.63
CA THR A 138 5.83 -6.36 11.64
C THR A 138 6.32 -7.81 11.57
N TYR A 139 7.30 -8.08 10.71
CA TYR A 139 7.91 -9.40 10.57
C TYR A 139 8.57 -9.82 11.89
N ALA A 140 9.41 -8.98 12.49
CA ALA A 140 10.13 -9.32 13.71
C ALA A 140 9.20 -9.60 14.90
N LEU A 141 8.12 -8.82 15.03
CA LEU A 141 7.11 -9.07 16.06
C LEU A 141 6.37 -10.40 15.82
N ALA A 142 6.03 -10.68 14.57
CA ALA A 142 5.36 -11.92 14.21
C ALA A 142 6.27 -13.16 14.33
N ASP A 143 7.55 -13.02 13.99
CA ASP A 143 8.58 -14.05 14.14
C ASP A 143 8.82 -14.34 15.61
N HIS A 144 8.95 -13.31 16.45
CA HIS A 144 9.04 -13.49 17.91
C HIS A 144 7.87 -14.28 18.47
N VAL A 145 6.64 -14.01 18.01
CA VAL A 145 5.46 -14.77 18.40
C VAL A 145 5.48 -16.19 17.86
N ALA A 146 5.99 -16.42 16.64
CA ALA A 146 5.98 -17.72 15.96
C ALA A 146 7.08 -18.67 16.45
N SER A 147 8.30 -18.17 16.63
CA SER A 147 9.52 -18.94 16.90
C SER A 147 10.12 -18.69 18.29
N GLY A 148 9.71 -17.64 18.98
CA GLY A 148 10.30 -17.21 20.26
C GLY A 148 11.63 -16.45 20.12
N GLN A 149 12.12 -16.26 18.89
CA GLN A 149 13.34 -15.50 18.58
C GLN A 149 12.99 -14.27 17.73
N SER A 150 13.81 -13.23 17.80
CA SER A 150 13.62 -12.05 16.96
C SER A 150 14.95 -11.57 16.39
N ASP A 151 15.18 -11.85 15.11
CA ASP A 151 16.29 -11.26 14.36
C ASP A 151 15.89 -9.85 13.87
N PHE A 152 15.72 -8.92 14.82
CA PHE A 152 15.42 -7.52 14.52
C PHE A 152 16.64 -6.62 14.69
N HIS A 153 17.06 -6.01 13.58
CA HIS A 153 18.05 -4.96 13.58
C HIS A 153 17.48 -3.68 12.95
N LEU A 154 17.31 -2.64 13.76
CA LEU A 154 16.84 -1.33 13.29
C LEU A 154 17.72 -0.77 12.15
N LYS A 155 19.02 -1.06 12.20
CA LYS A 155 19.98 -0.69 11.14
C LYS A 155 19.58 -1.24 9.77
N ASP A 156 19.05 -2.47 9.70
CA ASP A 156 18.64 -3.09 8.45
C ASP A 156 17.35 -2.47 7.91
N VAL A 157 16.44 -2.08 8.80
CA VAL A 157 15.22 -1.33 8.43
C VAL A 157 15.59 0.02 7.84
N LEU A 158 16.44 0.79 8.52
CA LEU A 158 16.90 2.08 8.03
C LEU A 158 17.65 1.94 6.70
N LYS A 159 18.55 0.95 6.60
CA LYS A 159 19.28 0.67 5.36
C LYS A 159 18.32 0.39 4.20
N LYS A 160 17.26 -0.39 4.41
CA LYS A 160 16.25 -0.66 3.37
C LYS A 160 15.42 0.57 3.01
N LEU A 161 15.05 1.42 3.99
CA LEU A 161 14.36 2.68 3.74
C LEU A 161 15.18 3.59 2.81
N PHE A 162 16.44 3.86 3.18
CA PHE A 162 17.37 4.69 2.39
C PHE A 162 17.96 3.99 1.16
N SER A 163 17.54 2.75 0.87
CA SER A 163 17.82 2.09 -0.41
C SER A 163 16.59 2.12 -1.33
N SER A 164 15.48 2.69 -0.87
CA SER A 164 14.23 2.77 -1.63
C SER A 164 14.17 4.10 -2.37
N ILE A 165 14.34 4.06 -3.69
CA ILE A 165 14.31 5.27 -4.53
C ILE A 165 13.05 6.14 -4.27
N PRO A 166 11.82 5.59 -4.13
CA PRO A 166 10.65 6.41 -3.82
C PRO A 166 10.74 7.15 -2.48
N PHE A 167 11.33 6.52 -1.47
CA PHE A 167 11.55 7.15 -0.16
C PHE A 167 12.57 8.28 -0.27
N ASP A 168 13.68 8.05 -0.96
CA ASP A 168 14.74 9.06 -1.14
C ASP A 168 14.23 10.27 -1.96
N VAL A 169 13.40 10.03 -2.98
CA VAL A 169 12.77 11.10 -3.76
C VAL A 169 11.82 11.92 -2.91
N TYR A 170 11.06 11.29 -2.01
CA TYR A 170 10.23 12.03 -1.06
C TYR A 170 11.08 12.89 -0.11
N LEU A 171 12.17 12.34 0.42
CA LEU A 171 13.08 13.10 1.29
C LEU A 171 13.69 14.29 0.53
N LEU A 172 14.05 14.10 -0.74
CA LEU A 172 14.54 15.17 -1.60
C LEU A 172 13.49 16.27 -1.79
N ILE A 173 12.24 15.91 -2.12
CA ILE A 173 11.13 16.86 -2.24
C ILE A 173 10.91 17.61 -0.93
N PHE A 174 10.96 16.91 0.20
CA PHE A 174 10.82 17.51 1.53
C PHE A 174 11.94 18.50 1.84
N ILE A 175 13.19 18.15 1.54
CA ILE A 175 14.35 19.05 1.69
C ILE A 175 14.16 20.29 0.80
N MET A 176 13.78 20.10 -0.46
CA MET A 176 13.53 21.20 -1.39
C MET A 176 12.40 22.11 -0.94
N ALA A 177 11.32 21.56 -0.39
CA ALA A 177 10.23 22.30 0.22
C ALA A 177 10.67 23.16 1.41
N ILE A 178 11.54 22.63 2.30
CA ILE A 178 12.09 23.40 3.42
C ILE A 178 12.87 24.62 2.91
N PHE A 179 13.71 24.42 1.91
CA PHE A 179 14.55 25.47 1.35
C PHE A 179 13.83 26.35 0.31
N GLN A 180 12.53 26.09 0.05
CA GLN A 180 11.74 26.78 -0.97
C GLN A 180 12.43 26.75 -2.35
N ILE A 181 13.08 25.63 -2.67
CA ILE A 181 13.75 25.40 -3.95
C ILE A 181 12.81 24.60 -4.83
N GLU A 182 12.52 25.11 -6.02
CA GLU A 182 11.76 24.38 -7.02
C GLU A 182 12.67 23.63 -7.99
N PHE A 183 12.18 22.51 -8.53
CA PHE A 183 12.88 21.82 -9.59
C PHE A 183 12.85 22.63 -10.90
N PRO A 184 13.94 22.68 -11.66
CA PRO A 184 13.94 23.29 -12.98
C PRO A 184 12.88 22.69 -13.91
N SER A 185 12.22 23.55 -14.71
CA SER A 185 11.09 23.16 -15.57
C SER A 185 11.41 22.05 -16.57
N TYR A 186 12.66 21.95 -17.05
CA TYR A 186 13.09 20.89 -17.96
C TYR A 186 13.13 19.51 -17.27
N ILE A 187 13.52 19.43 -15.99
CA ILE A 187 13.49 18.18 -15.21
C ILE A 187 12.04 17.76 -14.99
N LEU A 188 11.18 18.70 -14.61
CA LEU A 188 9.74 18.45 -14.42
C LEU A 188 9.07 17.97 -15.70
N SER A 189 9.43 18.53 -16.85
CA SER A 189 8.88 18.12 -18.15
C SER A 189 9.25 16.67 -18.51
N MET A 190 10.51 16.27 -18.27
CA MET A 190 10.94 14.88 -18.45
C MET A 190 10.25 13.94 -17.47
N ALA A 191 10.21 14.32 -16.19
CA ALA A 191 9.55 13.55 -15.13
C ALA A 191 8.03 13.41 -15.40
N THR A 192 7.39 14.40 -16.01
CA THR A 192 5.96 14.34 -16.35
C THR A 192 5.69 13.26 -17.38
N THR A 193 6.51 13.20 -18.44
CA THR A 193 6.38 12.17 -19.48
C THR A 193 6.58 10.76 -18.91
N ILE A 194 7.61 10.57 -18.08
CA ILE A 194 7.91 9.27 -17.46
C ILE A 194 6.83 8.89 -16.43
N GLY A 195 6.45 9.84 -15.58
CA GLY A 195 5.48 9.67 -14.51
C GLY A 195 4.05 9.40 -15.00
N ALA A 196 3.69 9.87 -16.20
CA ALA A 196 2.40 9.59 -16.82
C ALA A 196 2.15 8.09 -17.05
N GLY A 197 3.21 7.30 -17.23
CA GLY A 197 3.11 5.84 -17.37
C GLY A 197 2.83 5.09 -16.06
N ASN A 198 2.97 5.76 -14.90
CA ASN A 198 2.95 5.12 -13.58
C ASN A 198 1.64 4.36 -13.33
N SER A 199 0.49 5.03 -13.48
CA SER A 199 -0.81 4.41 -13.22
C SER A 199 -1.08 3.22 -14.15
N PHE A 200 -0.71 3.32 -15.43
CA PHE A 200 -0.86 2.21 -16.38
C PHE A 200 -0.05 0.97 -15.95
N LEU A 201 1.24 1.15 -15.66
CA LEU A 201 2.12 0.04 -15.25
C LEU A 201 1.65 -0.58 -13.93
N ALA A 202 1.20 0.24 -12.98
CA ALA A 202 0.69 -0.26 -11.69
C ALA A 202 -0.58 -1.10 -11.87
N MET A 203 -1.53 -0.65 -12.69
CA MET A 203 -2.74 -1.42 -13.00
C MET A 203 -2.42 -2.72 -13.76
N MET A 204 -1.45 -2.69 -14.67
CA MET A 204 -0.96 -3.90 -15.34
C MET A 204 -0.37 -4.89 -14.32
N MET A 205 0.50 -4.41 -13.43
CA MET A 205 1.10 -5.23 -12.38
C MET A 205 0.04 -5.88 -11.49
N ILE A 206 -0.97 -5.13 -11.05
CA ILE A 206 -2.08 -5.65 -10.23
C ILE A 206 -2.80 -6.80 -10.97
N GLY A 207 -3.14 -6.63 -12.25
CA GLY A 207 -3.77 -7.69 -13.05
C GLY A 207 -2.90 -8.94 -13.19
N LEU A 208 -1.57 -8.78 -13.28
CA LEU A 208 -0.63 -9.90 -13.26
C LEU A 208 -0.55 -10.58 -11.88
N MET A 209 -0.69 -9.84 -10.79
CA MET A 209 -0.65 -10.38 -9.42
C MET A 209 -1.90 -11.18 -9.04
N LEU A 210 -3.08 -10.83 -9.58
CA LEU A 210 -4.35 -11.46 -9.22
C LEU A 210 -4.36 -12.98 -9.47
N GLU A 211 -4.51 -13.77 -8.40
CA GLU A 211 -4.73 -15.21 -8.51
C GLU A 211 -6.04 -15.63 -7.83
N ILE A 212 -6.99 -16.09 -8.63
CA ILE A 212 -8.24 -16.64 -8.13
C ILE A 212 -8.01 -18.14 -7.92
N LYS A 213 -7.44 -18.48 -6.77
CA LYS A 213 -7.37 -19.85 -6.24
C LYS A 213 -7.75 -19.80 -4.77
N VAL A 214 -8.92 -20.34 -4.46
CA VAL A 214 -9.41 -20.46 -3.08
C VAL A 214 -9.35 -21.94 -2.72
N SER A 215 -8.43 -22.31 -1.84
CA SER A 215 -8.42 -23.65 -1.23
C SER A 215 -9.50 -23.68 -0.15
N HIS A 216 -10.42 -24.66 -0.22
CA HIS A 216 -11.51 -24.78 0.75
C HIS A 216 -11.01 -25.03 2.19
N SER A 217 -9.80 -25.60 2.34
CA SER A 217 -9.21 -25.94 3.63
C SER A 217 -8.81 -24.73 4.48
N GLU A 218 -8.55 -23.57 3.87
CA GLU A 218 -8.09 -22.36 4.59
C GLU A 218 -9.06 -21.18 4.47
N ALA A 219 -10.23 -21.40 3.86
CA ALA A 219 -11.23 -20.37 3.60
C ALA A 219 -11.67 -19.63 4.88
N TYR A 220 -11.79 -20.33 6.01
CA TYR A 220 -12.13 -19.72 7.30
C TYR A 220 -11.12 -18.63 7.69
N HIS A 221 -9.82 -18.92 7.60
CA HIS A 221 -8.79 -17.96 7.99
C HIS A 221 -8.71 -16.79 7.01
N VAL A 222 -8.84 -17.05 5.72
CA VAL A 222 -8.89 -16.02 4.68
C VAL A 222 -10.06 -15.06 4.93
N ILE A 223 -11.28 -15.58 5.09
CA ILE A 223 -12.47 -14.76 5.37
C ILE A 223 -12.27 -13.95 6.64
N LYS A 224 -11.76 -14.57 7.70
CA LYS A 224 -11.51 -13.89 8.97
C LYS A 224 -10.51 -12.74 8.83
N ILE A 225 -9.40 -12.93 8.10
CA ILE A 225 -8.44 -11.84 7.81
C ILE A 225 -9.11 -10.69 7.06
N ILE A 226 -9.90 -11.00 6.04
CA ILE A 226 -10.61 -9.99 5.24
C ILE A 226 -11.64 -9.22 6.08
N VAL A 227 -12.41 -9.92 6.90
CA VAL A 227 -13.39 -9.28 7.81
C VAL A 227 -12.67 -8.37 8.81
N LEU A 228 -11.58 -8.84 9.43
CA LEU A 228 -10.78 -8.02 10.35
C LEU A 228 -10.21 -6.78 9.67
N ARG A 229 -9.80 -6.91 8.40
CA ARG A 229 -9.37 -5.76 7.59
C ARG A 229 -10.49 -4.76 7.37
N ILE A 230 -11.63 -5.20 6.85
CA ILE A 230 -12.76 -4.30 6.55
C ILE A 230 -13.23 -3.60 7.84
N VAL A 231 -13.41 -4.36 8.92
CA VAL A 231 -13.84 -3.80 10.21
C VAL A 231 -12.78 -2.84 10.76
N GLY A 232 -11.51 -3.22 10.72
CA GLY A 232 -10.40 -2.37 11.15
C GLY A 232 -10.33 -1.07 10.34
N THR A 233 -10.48 -1.14 9.03
CA THR A 233 -10.56 0.02 8.14
C THR A 233 -11.75 0.92 8.48
N LEU A 234 -12.95 0.37 8.68
CA LEU A 234 -14.13 1.16 9.05
C LEU A 234 -13.93 1.88 10.39
N ILE A 235 -13.40 1.18 11.40
CA ILE A 235 -13.16 1.75 12.74
C ILE A 235 -12.08 2.83 12.66
N LEU A 236 -10.92 2.53 12.06
CA LEU A 236 -9.80 3.48 11.96
C LEU A 236 -10.19 4.71 11.15
N SER A 237 -10.88 4.55 10.01
CA SER A 237 -11.39 5.67 9.23
C SER A 237 -12.41 6.49 10.01
N GLY A 238 -13.33 5.85 10.75
CA GLY A 238 -14.27 6.55 11.64
C GLY A 238 -13.57 7.38 12.72
N ILE A 239 -12.53 6.82 13.36
CA ILE A 239 -11.70 7.54 14.34
C ILE A 239 -11.00 8.73 13.68
N ILE A 240 -10.44 8.56 12.48
CA ILE A 240 -9.79 9.65 11.74
C ILE A 240 -10.76 10.79 11.43
N PHE A 241 -11.98 10.47 11.00
CA PHE A 241 -12.97 11.49 10.69
C PHE A 241 -13.47 12.25 11.93
N ILE A 242 -13.66 11.56 13.06
CA ILE A 242 -14.26 12.12 14.27
C ILE A 242 -13.23 12.81 15.18
N VAL A 243 -12.07 12.19 15.38
CA VAL A 243 -11.12 12.57 16.44
C VAL A 243 -10.02 13.49 15.93
N LEU A 244 -9.49 13.23 14.73
CA LEU A 244 -8.31 13.93 14.23
C LEU A 244 -8.72 15.25 13.54
N PRO A 245 -8.20 16.41 13.97
CA PRO A 245 -8.51 17.72 13.38
C PRO A 245 -7.69 17.96 12.11
N LEU A 246 -7.86 17.08 11.12
CA LEU A 246 -7.15 17.13 9.85
C LEU A 246 -7.98 17.83 8.76
N PRO A 247 -7.34 18.44 7.75
CA PRO A 247 -8.02 18.92 6.55
C PRO A 247 -8.83 17.79 5.90
N LEU A 248 -9.97 18.13 5.26
CA LEU A 248 -10.85 17.14 4.64
C LEU A 248 -10.10 16.23 3.66
N LEU A 249 -9.30 16.83 2.77
CA LEU A 249 -8.46 16.09 1.83
C LEU A 249 -7.57 15.05 2.53
N ALA A 250 -6.93 15.40 3.65
CA ALA A 250 -6.10 14.45 4.38
C ALA A 250 -6.90 13.27 4.95
N LYS A 251 -8.14 13.51 5.42
CA LYS A 251 -9.06 12.47 5.91
C LYS A 251 -9.51 11.53 4.79
N GLU A 252 -9.84 12.09 3.62
CA GLU A 252 -10.21 11.32 2.42
C GLU A 252 -9.07 10.41 1.97
N ILE A 253 -7.87 10.97 1.84
CA ILE A 253 -6.66 10.23 1.45
C ILE A 253 -6.30 9.14 2.45
N LEU A 254 -6.38 9.42 3.76
CA LEU A 254 -6.15 8.40 4.80
C LEU A 254 -7.16 7.26 4.72
N THR A 255 -8.43 7.57 4.45
CA THR A 255 -9.48 6.57 4.30
C THR A 255 -9.22 5.68 3.08
N MET A 256 -8.78 6.27 1.97
CA MET A 256 -8.34 5.50 0.81
C MET A 256 -7.11 4.63 1.15
N ALA A 257 -6.14 5.18 1.88
CA ALA A 257 -4.94 4.43 2.29
C ALA A 257 -5.29 3.21 3.16
N LEU A 258 -6.24 3.35 4.10
CA LEU A 258 -6.69 2.26 4.96
C LEU A 258 -7.52 1.20 4.23
N CYS A 259 -8.14 1.55 3.10
CA CYS A 259 -8.80 0.62 2.18
C CYS A 259 -7.84 -0.08 1.21
N ALA A 260 -6.52 0.12 1.35
CA ALA A 260 -5.54 -0.60 0.53
C ALA A 260 -5.57 -2.12 0.79
N PRO A 261 -5.20 -2.92 -0.22
CA PRO A 261 -5.08 -4.36 -0.04
C PRO A 261 -3.90 -4.70 0.88
N LEU A 262 -3.84 -5.98 1.25
CA LEU A 262 -2.74 -6.54 2.03
C LEU A 262 -1.40 -6.24 1.36
N SER A 263 -0.38 -6.07 2.19
CA SER A 263 0.98 -5.86 1.69
C SER A 263 1.46 -7.05 0.85
N THR A 264 2.16 -6.76 -0.24
CA THR A 264 2.68 -7.79 -1.16
C THR A 264 3.71 -8.70 -0.50
N VAL A 265 4.43 -8.18 0.51
CA VAL A 265 5.43 -8.95 1.27
C VAL A 265 4.82 -9.84 2.34
N SER A 266 3.52 -9.72 2.65
CA SER A 266 2.86 -10.50 3.71
C SER A 266 2.97 -12.01 3.47
N ALA A 267 2.86 -12.46 2.22
CA ALA A 267 3.04 -13.87 1.87
C ALA A 267 4.48 -14.36 2.11
N VAL A 268 5.47 -13.58 1.71
CA VAL A 268 6.90 -13.90 1.89
C VAL A 268 7.25 -13.95 3.38
N PHE A 269 6.77 -13.00 4.17
CA PHE A 269 7.01 -12.97 5.61
C PHE A 269 6.31 -14.11 6.34
N SER A 270 5.09 -14.46 5.94
CA SER A 270 4.39 -15.63 6.49
C SER A 270 5.19 -16.92 6.25
N GLN A 271 5.74 -17.10 5.04
CA GLN A 271 6.62 -18.24 4.74
C GLN A 271 7.89 -18.26 5.59
N ARG A 272 8.52 -17.10 5.81
CA ARG A 272 9.74 -16.99 6.61
C ARG A 272 9.54 -17.35 8.09
N ILE A 273 8.38 -17.05 8.67
CA ILE A 273 8.04 -17.48 10.03
C ILE A 273 7.53 -18.93 10.11
N GLY A 274 7.65 -19.70 9.03
CA GLY A 274 7.33 -21.14 8.99
C GLY A 274 5.90 -21.49 8.55
N TYR A 275 5.10 -20.55 8.03
CA TYR A 275 3.78 -20.85 7.51
C TYR A 275 3.84 -21.35 6.05
N SER A 276 3.40 -22.59 5.80
CA SER A 276 3.49 -23.24 4.49
C SER A 276 2.17 -23.29 3.70
N GLY A 277 1.11 -22.63 4.17
CA GLY A 277 -0.21 -22.61 3.52
C GLY A 277 -0.39 -21.51 2.47
N ASP A 278 -1.53 -21.53 1.78
CA ASP A 278 -1.87 -20.59 0.71
C ASP A 278 -2.62 -19.34 1.22
N MET A 279 -3.11 -19.38 2.47
CA MET A 279 -3.93 -18.34 3.10
C MET A 279 -3.42 -16.91 2.86
N PRO A 280 -2.13 -16.54 3.07
CA PRO A 280 -1.62 -15.20 2.78
C PRO A 280 -1.80 -14.77 1.32
N ALA A 281 -1.53 -15.67 0.38
CA ALA A 281 -1.60 -15.37 -1.05
C ALA A 281 -3.06 -15.23 -1.52
N THR A 282 -3.95 -16.11 -1.04
CA THR A 282 -5.39 -16.03 -1.31
C THR A 282 -6.01 -14.78 -0.67
N ALA A 283 -5.68 -14.48 0.59
CA ALA A 283 -6.16 -13.27 1.28
C ALA A 283 -5.69 -12.01 0.56
N ASN A 284 -4.43 -11.95 0.11
CA ASN A 284 -3.93 -10.82 -0.66
C ASN A 284 -4.74 -10.64 -1.97
N SER A 285 -4.91 -11.70 -2.76
CA SER A 285 -5.66 -11.63 -4.03
C SER A 285 -7.11 -11.19 -3.83
N LEU A 286 -7.80 -11.72 -2.82
CA LEU A 286 -9.18 -11.33 -2.50
C LEU A 286 -9.25 -9.87 -1.99
N SER A 287 -8.27 -9.45 -1.19
CA SER A 287 -8.22 -8.07 -0.70
C SER A 287 -8.02 -7.06 -1.82
N ILE A 288 -7.28 -7.40 -2.88
CA ILE A 288 -7.14 -6.53 -4.07
C ILE A 288 -8.52 -6.28 -4.70
N ILE A 289 -9.32 -7.34 -4.90
CA ILE A 289 -10.67 -7.21 -5.48
C ILE A 289 -11.56 -6.31 -4.62
N ILE A 290 -11.56 -6.54 -3.31
CA ILE A 290 -12.34 -5.74 -2.36
C ILE A 290 -11.86 -4.29 -2.37
N SER A 291 -10.55 -4.07 -2.37
CA SER A 291 -9.95 -2.73 -2.39
C SER A 291 -10.29 -1.96 -3.65
N ILE A 292 -10.40 -2.63 -4.82
CA ILE A 292 -10.86 -1.98 -6.07
C ILE A 292 -12.28 -1.45 -5.89
N VAL A 293 -13.19 -2.27 -5.36
CA VAL A 293 -14.57 -1.85 -5.10
C VAL A 293 -14.58 -0.68 -4.10
N CYS A 294 -13.84 -0.79 -3.00
CA CYS A 294 -13.71 0.28 -2.02
C CYS A 294 -13.17 1.58 -2.62
N MET A 295 -12.10 1.53 -3.43
CA MET A 295 -11.54 2.72 -4.09
C MET A 295 -12.57 3.41 -4.96
N ILE A 296 -13.29 2.66 -5.79
CA ILE A 296 -14.31 3.23 -6.69
C ILE A 296 -15.44 3.86 -5.89
N THR A 297 -15.94 3.17 -4.86
CA THR A 297 -16.99 3.73 -3.99
C THR A 297 -16.52 5.00 -3.30
N LEU A 298 -15.31 5.04 -2.75
CA LEU A 298 -14.77 6.23 -2.08
C LEU A 298 -14.58 7.38 -3.08
N LEU A 299 -14.05 7.11 -4.27
CA LEU A 299 -13.88 8.12 -5.33
C LEU A 299 -15.21 8.74 -5.78
N LEU A 300 -16.30 7.96 -5.82
CA LEU A 300 -17.63 8.47 -6.13
C LEU A 300 -18.24 9.31 -5.01
N ILE A 301 -17.77 9.15 -3.77
CA ILE A 301 -18.24 9.91 -2.60
C ILE A 301 -17.43 11.20 -2.44
N PHE A 302 -16.13 11.15 -2.70
CA PHE A 302 -15.20 12.27 -2.46
C PHE A 302 -15.08 13.26 -3.64
N ILE A 303 -15.60 12.92 -4.83
CA ILE A 303 -15.50 13.74 -6.07
C ILE A 303 -16.88 14.00 -6.68
#